data_AF-A0A5F0LN26-F1
#
_entry.id   AF-A0A5F0LN26-F1
#
_cell.length_a   1.000
_cell.length_b   1.000
_cell.length_c   1.000
_cell.angle_alpha   90.00
_cell.angle_beta   90.00
_cell.angle_gamma   90.00
#
_symmetry.space_group_name_H-M   'P 1'
#
loop_
_entity.id
_entity.type
_entity.pdbx_description
1 polymer ?
#
loop_
_entity_poly.entity_id
_entity_poly.type
_entity_poly.pdbx_seq_one_letter_code
_entity_poly.pdbx_strand_id
1 'polypeptide(L)' 'MDIFIQQIINGLVLGSMYALIALGYTMVYGVLNLINFAHGDVLMIGAMAGLSILKLIQHVAPDLPGIVKLI' A
#
# COMPACT_ATOMS: atom_id res chain seq x y z
N MET A 1 0.95 8.52 24.47
CA MET A 1 2.10 8.41 23.55
C MET A 1 1.73 7.58 22.32
N ASP A 2 0.82 6.62 22.48
CA ASP A 2 0.43 5.65 21.46
C ASP A 2 -0.21 6.28 20.22
N ILE A 3 -1.09 7.28 20.40
CA ILE A 3 -1.76 7.97 19.28
C ILE A 3 -0.75 8.72 18.40
N PHE A 4 0.24 9.38 18.99
CA PHE A 4 1.24 10.13 18.22
C PHE A 4 2.06 9.19 17.33
N ILE A 5 2.56 8.09 17.90
CA ILE A 5 3.32 7.08 17.15
C ILE A 5 2.43 6.42 16.07
N GLN A 6 1.17 6.12 16.39
CA GLN A 6 0.23 5.56 15.43
C GLN A 6 -0.02 6.51 14.25
N GLN A 7 -0.17 7.82 14.48
CA GLN A 7 -0.34 8.78 13.39
C GLN A 7 0.91 8.93 12.52
N ILE A 8 2.11 8.85 13.10
CA ILE A 8 3.35 8.82 12.32
C ILE A 8 3.40 7.58 11.42
N ILE A 9 3.03 6.40 11.95
CA ILE A 9 2.97 5.17 11.17
C ILE A 9 1.94 5.29 10.05
N ASN A 10 0.72 5.77 10.35
CA ASN A 10 -0.33 5.98 9.35
C ASN A 10 0.11 6.96 8.25
N GLY A 11 0.74 8.07 8.64
CA GLY A 11 1.30 9.05 7.72
C GLY A 11 2.39 8.46 6.83
N LEU A 12 3.26 7.61 7.37
CA LEU A 12 4.30 6.93 6.60
C LEU A 12 3.70 5.92 5.62
N VAL A 13 2.69 5.15 6.04
CA VAL A 13 2.00 4.19 5.17
C VAL A 13 1.35 4.91 4.00
N LEU A 14 0.51 5.93 4.25
CA LEU A 14 -0.14 6.71 3.19
C LEU A 14 0.87 7.46 2.31
N GLY A 15 1.89 8.06 2.93
CA GLY A 15 2.96 8.76 2.22
C GLY A 15 3.75 7.81 1.30
N SER A 16 4.05 6.59 1.76
CA SER A 16 4.74 5.58 0.94
C SER A 16 3.91 5.14 -0.25
N MET A 17 2.58 4.99 -0.09
CA MET A 17 1.69 4.70 -1.20
C MET A 17 1.71 5.82 -2.24
N TYR A 18 1.56 7.07 -1.82
CA TYR A 18 1.61 8.21 -2.75
C TYR A 18 2.98 8.37 -3.42
N ALA A 19 4.07 8.12 -2.70
CA ALA A 19 5.41 8.14 -3.26
C ALA A 19 5.60 7.05 -4.34
N LEU A 20 5.11 5.84 -4.09
CA LEU A 20 5.16 4.73 -5.07
C LEU A 20 4.33 5.03 -6.31
N ILE A 21 3.15 5.65 -6.15
CA ILE A 21 2.32 6.09 -7.27
C ILE A 21 3.05 7.14 -8.10
N ALA A 22 3.61 8.18 -7.46
CA ALA A 22 4.34 9.23 -8.15
C ALA A 22 5.57 8.69 -8.88
N LEU A 23 6.35 7.80 -8.24
CA LEU A 23 7.52 7.16 -8.81
C LEU A 23 7.15 6.25 -9.98
N GLY A 24 6.09 5.45 -9.84
CA GLY A 24 5.58 4.60 -10.90
C GLY A 24 5.16 5.40 -12.14
N TYR A 25 4.44 6.50 -11.94
CA TYR A 25 4.08 7.39 -13.05
C TYR A 25 5.30 8.05 -13.68
N THR A 26 6.24 8.60 -12.91
CA THR A 26 7.42 9.27 -13.49
C THR A 26 8.32 8.30 -14.25
N MET A 27 8.45 7.03 -13.82
CA MET A 27 9.22 6.03 -14.57
C MET A 27 8.55 5.64 -15.88
N VAL A 28 7.24 5.38 -15.87
CA VAL A 28 6.51 4.96 -17.08
C VAL A 28 6.50 6.08 -18.11
N TYR A 29 6.16 7.31 -17.69
CA TYR A 29 6.19 8.48 -18.55
C TYR A 29 7.60 8.86 -19.00
N GLY A 30 8.59 8.78 -18.10
CA GLY A 30 9.96 9.18 -18.38
C GLY A 30 10.68 8.27 -19.38
N VAL A 31 10.37 6.96 -19.38
CA VAL A 31 10.99 6.00 -20.31
C VAL A 31 10.18 5.87 -21.60
N LEU A 32 8.86 5.76 -21.52
CA LEU A 32 8.02 5.47 -22.69
C LEU A 32 7.51 6.73 -23.39
N ASN A 33 7.53 7.91 -22.76
CA ASN A 33 6.92 9.16 -23.27
C ASN A 33 5.46 9.00 -23.73
N LEU A 34 4.75 8.00 -23.20
CA LEU A 34 3.36 7.68 -23.54
C LEU A 34 2.49 7.66 -22.29
N ILE A 35 1.25 8.14 -22.45
CA ILE A 35 0.20 8.12 -21.41
C ILE A 35 -0.27 6.68 -21.20
N ASN A 36 0.11 6.09 -20.06
CA ASN A 36 -0.35 4.77 -19.66
C ASN A 36 -1.53 4.87 -18.68
N PHE A 37 -2.73 4.50 -19.15
CA PHE A 37 -3.95 4.45 -18.34
C PHE A 37 -4.06 3.20 -17.46
N ALA A 38 -3.30 2.13 -17.76
CA ALA A 38 -3.32 0.89 -16.98
C ALA A 38 -2.56 0.99 -15.64
N HIS A 39 -1.87 2.11 -15.36
CA HIS A 39 -1.16 2.29 -14.10
C HIS A 39 -2.08 2.16 -12.88
N GLY A 40 -3.33 2.64 -12.99
CA GLY A 40 -4.34 2.47 -11.96
C GLY A 40 -4.72 1.01 -11.70
N ASP A 41 -4.81 0.20 -12.76
CA ASP A 41 -5.15 -1.22 -12.65
C ASP A 41 -4.02 -2.02 -11.97
N VAL A 42 -2.76 -1.69 -12.27
CA VAL A 42 -1.59 -2.33 -11.64
C VAL A 42 -1.56 -2.00 -10.14
N LEU A 43 -1.83 -0.75 -9.76
CA LEU A 43 -1.93 -0.36 -8.35
C LEU A 43 -3.08 -1.07 -7.63
N MET A 44 -4.24 -1.21 -8.29
CA MET A 44 -5.40 -1.92 -7.75
C MET A 44 -5.08 -3.39 -7.48
N ILE A 45 -4.39 -4.07 -8.41
CA ILE A 45 -3.95 -5.46 -8.22
C ILE A 45 -3.02 -5.58 -7.02
N GLY A 46 -2.06 -4.66 -6.86
CA GLY A 46 -1.17 -4.63 -5.70
C GLY A 46 -1.93 -4.49 -4.37
N ALA A 47 -2.90 -3.59 -4.31
CA ALA A 47 -3.75 -3.40 -3.14
C ALA A 47 -4.60 -4.64 -2.82
N MET A 48 -5.22 -5.26 -3.83
CA MET A 48 -6.02 -6.47 -3.66
C MET A 48 -5.17 -7.68 -3.24
N ALA A 49 -3.96 -7.82 -3.78
CA ALA A 49 -3.02 -8.85 -3.36
C ALA A 49 -2.63 -8.70 -1.88
N GLY A 50 -2.29 -7.47 -1.46
CA GLY A 50 -1.98 -7.17 -0.05
C GLY A 50 -3.14 -7.50 0.89
N LEU A 51 -4.36 -7.10 0.53
CA LEU A 51 -5.57 -7.42 1.29
C LEU A 51 -5.83 -8.93 1.38
N SER A 52 -5.62 -9.65 0.28
CA SER A 52 -5.82 -11.11 0.23
C SER A 52 -4.84 -11.83 1.14
N ILE A 53 -3.57 -11.42 1.14
CA ILE A 53 -2.53 -11.95 2.03
C ILE A 53 -2.87 -11.66 3.48
N LEU A 54 -3.31 -10.43 3.80
CA LEU A 54 -3.73 -10.07 5.16
C LEU A 54 -4.87 -10.97 5.65
N LYS A 55 -5.92 -11.16 4.83
CA LYS A 55 -7.05 -12.02 5.17
C LYS A 55 -6.62 -13.47 5.42
N LEU A 56 -5.71 -13.98 4.59
CA LEU A 56 -5.16 -15.32 4.76
C LEU A 56 -4.41 -15.44 6.10
N ILE A 57 -3.57 -14.45 6.41
CA ILE A 57 -2.81 -14.39 7.65
C ILE A 57 -3.74 -14.36 8.87
N GLN A 58 -4.81 -13.54 8.83
CA GLN A 58 -5.81 -13.48 9.90
C GLN A 58 -6.57 -14.79 10.09
N HIS A 59 -6.80 -15.54 9.02
CA HIS A 59 -7.44 -16.85 9.08
C HIS A 59 -6.51 -17.92 9.69
N VAL A 60 -5.23 -17.91 9.34
CA VAL A 60 -4.24 -18.89 9.82
C VAL A 60 -3.80 -18.60 11.25
N ALA A 61 -3.74 -17.31 11.63
CA ALA A 61 -3.29 -16.88 12.94
C ALA A 61 -4.21 -15.75 13.45
N PRO A 62 -5.22 -16.07 14.28
CA PRO A 62 -6.22 -15.10 14.74
C PRO A 62 -5.73 -14.18 15.88
N ASP A 63 -4.73 -14.60 16.65
CA ASP A 63 -4.16 -13.89 17.83
C ASP A 63 -3.06 -12.90 17.49
N LEU A 64 -3.05 -12.40 16.25
CA LEU A 64 -2.03 -11.46 15.81
C LEU A 64 -2.10 -10.14 16.57
N PRO A 65 -0.93 -9.60 17.00
CA PRO A 65 -0.86 -8.30 17.66
C PRO A 65 -1.59 -7.24 16.84
N GLY A 66 -2.25 -6.30 17.52
CA GLY A 66 -3.06 -5.24 16.88
C GLY A 66 -2.31 -4.36 15.87
N ILE A 67 -0.97 -4.48 15.79
CA ILE A 67 -0.13 -3.84 14.77
C ILE A 67 -0.26 -4.53 13.40
N VAL A 68 -0.54 -5.84 13.39
CA VAL A 68 -0.73 -6.67 12.18
C VAL A 68 -2.19 -6.68 11.72
N LYS A 69 -3.14 -6.50 12.66
CA LYS A 69 -4.50 -6.07 12.31
C LYS A 69 -4.42 -4.61 11.91
N LEU A 70 -4.15 -4.36 10.63
CA LEU A 70 -4.28 -3.04 10.02
C LEU A 70 -5.58 -2.42 10.54
N ILE A 71 -5.41 -1.36 11.34
CA ILE A 71 -6.38 -0.42 11.91
C ILE A 71 -7.85 -0.76 11.64
#